data_AF-A0A8T4KUB0-F1
#
_entry.id   AF-A0A8T4KUB0-F1
#
_cell.length_a   1.000
_cell.length_b   1.000
_cell.length_c   1.000
_cell.angle_alpha   90.00
_cell.angle_beta   90.00
_cell.angle_gamma   90.00
#
_symmetry.space_group_name_H-M   'P 1'
#
loop_
_entity.id
_entity.type
_entity.pdbx_description
1 polymer ?
#
loop_
_entity_poly.entity_id
_entity_poly.type
_entity_poly.pdbx_seq_one_letter_code
_entity_poly.pdbx_strand_id
1 'polypeptide(L)'
;MKEATLRVLFEKHLANNNTKFTSDLKTNAGLVDYVIESDGQLHAIEVRGSRANTSNTIGHLVNIHRAFSHVYLLAPPTLIEKVDKILKGARVLPTLGIITVGKEGPVYIKKPSPDRYYFNKPEEVKTKSIYKAHHLILNATDKEILQHFKEIPLTVAEVSKTLGTTMPNAYRRILRLKRAKLIEELTDGSVYPKTYKIVPNLKIDEIISLDV
;
A
#
# COMPACT_ATOMS: atom_id res chain seq x y z
N MET A 1 14.62 -15.71 18.04
CA MET A 1 13.99 -16.45 16.92
C MET A 1 14.61 -15.99 15.60
N LYS A 2 14.90 -16.93 14.69
CA LYS A 2 15.45 -16.64 13.36
C LYS A 2 14.32 -16.31 12.37
N GLU A 3 14.62 -15.59 11.29
CA GLU A 3 13.66 -15.21 10.26
C GLU A 3 13.00 -16.42 9.61
N ALA A 4 13.79 -17.44 9.24
CA ALA A 4 13.27 -18.68 8.68
C ALA A 4 12.18 -19.33 9.57
N THR A 5 12.36 -19.31 10.89
CA THR A 5 11.35 -19.83 11.83
C THR A 5 10.07 -19.01 11.81
N LEU A 6 10.17 -17.67 11.76
CA LEU A 6 9.02 -16.79 11.67
C LEU A 6 8.25 -17.01 10.37
N ARG A 7 8.96 -17.13 9.25
CA ARG A 7 8.39 -17.42 7.93
C ARG A 7 7.57 -18.71 7.92
N VAL A 8 8.17 -19.82 8.36
CA VAL A 8 7.48 -21.13 8.42
C VAL A 8 6.21 -21.06 9.27
N LEU A 9 6.26 -20.42 10.44
CA LEU A 9 5.09 -20.29 11.32
C LEU A 9 4.01 -19.38 10.71
N PHE A 10 4.42 -18.32 10.02
CA PHE A 10 3.50 -17.40 9.37
C PHE A 10 2.84 -18.02 8.13
N GLU A 11 3.60 -18.71 7.29
CA GLU A 11 3.08 -19.43 6.12
C GLU A 11 2.10 -20.53 6.54
N LYS A 12 2.40 -21.28 7.62
CA LYS A 12 1.45 -22.23 8.19
C LYS A 12 0.15 -21.54 8.64
N HIS A 13 0.25 -20.35 9.24
CA HIS A 13 -0.91 -19.56 9.60
C HIS A 13 -1.71 -19.11 8.37
N LEU A 14 -1.05 -18.63 7.31
CA LEU A 14 -1.72 -18.22 6.06
C LEU A 14 -2.43 -19.41 5.40
N ALA A 15 -1.77 -20.58 5.33
CA ALA A 15 -2.34 -21.80 4.78
C ALA A 15 -3.58 -22.25 5.56
N ASN A 16 -3.52 -22.26 6.90
CA ASN A 16 -4.66 -22.61 7.75
C ASN A 16 -5.86 -21.67 7.59
N ASN A 17 -5.65 -20.45 7.09
CA ASN A 17 -6.70 -19.45 6.86
C ASN A 17 -7.07 -19.29 5.38
N ASN A 18 -6.53 -20.13 4.48
CA ASN A 18 -6.72 -20.03 3.02
C ASN A 18 -6.37 -18.64 2.45
N THR A 19 -5.42 -17.94 3.07
CA THR A 19 -5.00 -16.61 2.64
C THR A 19 -3.97 -16.74 1.52
N LYS A 20 -4.28 -16.19 0.34
CA LYS A 20 -3.33 -16.09 -0.77
C LYS A 20 -2.31 -14.98 -0.50
N PHE A 21 -1.07 -15.22 -0.90
CA PHE A 21 0.02 -14.27 -0.75
C PHE A 21 1.04 -14.41 -1.88
N THR A 22 1.80 -13.34 -2.10
CA THR A 22 3.01 -13.33 -2.94
C THR A 22 4.22 -13.19 -2.04
N SER A 23 5.21 -14.07 -2.18
CA SER A 23 6.46 -14.00 -1.41
C SER A 23 7.56 -13.30 -2.20
N ASP A 24 8.50 -12.69 -1.48
CA ASP A 24 9.74 -12.10 -1.99
C ASP A 24 9.51 -11.15 -3.19
N LEU A 25 8.49 -10.29 -3.06
CA LEU A 25 8.13 -9.33 -4.09
C LEU A 25 9.19 -8.24 -4.18
N LYS A 26 9.84 -8.12 -5.35
CA LYS A 26 10.76 -7.03 -5.63
C LYS A 26 9.98 -5.79 -6.03
N THR A 27 10.15 -4.70 -5.28
CA THR A 27 9.56 -3.40 -5.58
C THR A 27 10.65 -2.35 -5.77
N ASN A 28 10.28 -1.18 -6.29
CA ASN A 28 11.18 -0.01 -6.31
C ASN A 28 11.57 0.47 -4.89
N ALA A 29 10.82 0.05 -3.87
CA ALA A 29 11.11 0.32 -2.46
C ALA A 29 11.98 -0.79 -1.80
N GLY A 30 12.42 -1.79 -2.56
CA GLY A 30 13.18 -2.93 -2.08
C GLY A 30 12.40 -4.23 -2.11
N LEU A 31 13.03 -5.28 -1.57
CA LEU A 31 12.42 -6.59 -1.43
C LEU A 31 11.41 -6.56 -0.26
N VAL A 32 10.21 -7.07 -0.50
CA VAL A 32 9.18 -7.26 0.53
C VAL A 32 8.94 -8.76 0.69
N ASP A 33 9.00 -9.23 1.92
CA ASP A 33 8.97 -10.67 2.18
C ASP A 33 7.62 -11.31 1.83
N TYR A 34 6.50 -10.66 2.18
CA TYR A 34 5.17 -11.08 1.75
C TYR A 34 4.26 -9.91 1.40
N VAL A 35 3.41 -10.12 0.41
CA VAL A 35 2.31 -9.23 0.07
C VAL A 35 1.00 -10.01 0.07
N ILE A 36 0.00 -9.48 0.78
CA ILE A 36 -1.35 -10.03 0.85
C ILE A 36 -2.33 -9.01 0.29
N GLU A 37 -3.22 -9.45 -0.58
CA GLU A 37 -4.37 -8.65 -1.00
C GLU A 37 -5.59 -8.99 -0.13
N SER A 38 -6.15 -8.00 0.54
CA SER A 38 -7.40 -8.12 1.31
C SER A 38 -8.27 -6.90 1.04
N ASP A 39 -9.54 -7.12 0.73
CA ASP A 39 -10.52 -6.04 0.49
C ASP A 39 -10.07 -5.00 -0.56
N GLY A 40 -9.30 -5.44 -1.57
CA GLY A 40 -8.73 -4.58 -2.62
C GLY A 40 -7.57 -3.70 -2.17
N GLN A 41 -6.97 -4.00 -1.01
CA GLN A 41 -5.80 -3.33 -0.47
C GLN A 41 -4.61 -4.28 -0.40
N LEU A 42 -3.42 -3.74 -0.65
CA LEU A 42 -2.16 -4.47 -0.55
C LEU A 42 -1.52 -4.24 0.82
N HIS A 43 -1.26 -5.34 1.52
CA HIS A 43 -0.62 -5.39 2.82
C HIS A 43 0.78 -5.96 2.64
N ALA A 44 1.81 -5.13 2.81
CA ALA A 44 3.19 -5.58 2.86
C ALA A 44 3.53 -6.09 4.26
N ILE A 45 4.20 -7.23 4.33
CA ILE A 45 4.68 -7.82 5.57
C ILE A 45 6.18 -8.03 5.45
N GLU A 46 6.91 -7.43 6.39
CA GLU A 46 8.35 -7.58 6.51
C GLU A 46 8.70 -8.48 7.68
N VAL A 47 9.57 -9.47 7.45
CA VAL A 47 10.00 -10.42 8.47
C VAL A 47 11.37 -10.04 9.00
N ARG A 48 11.49 -9.89 10.31
CA ARG A 48 12.77 -9.57 10.95
C ARG A 48 13.03 -10.44 12.17
N GLY A 49 14.21 -11.04 12.21
CA GLY A 49 14.64 -11.91 13.31
C GLY A 49 15.11 -11.13 14.53
N SER A 50 15.33 -11.81 15.65
CA SER A 50 15.72 -11.16 16.92
C SER A 50 17.04 -10.37 16.86
N ARG A 51 17.92 -10.67 15.90
CA ARG A 51 19.23 -10.01 15.73
C ARG A 51 19.21 -8.92 14.65
N ALA A 52 18.06 -8.64 14.05
CA ALA A 52 17.95 -7.59 13.05
C ALA A 52 18.32 -6.22 13.65
N ASN A 53 19.01 -5.41 12.86
CA ASN A 53 19.31 -4.03 13.25
C ASN A 53 18.02 -3.20 13.24
N THR A 54 17.67 -2.62 14.38
CA THR A 54 16.41 -1.89 14.55
C THR A 54 16.31 -0.67 13.64
N SER A 55 17.39 0.10 13.48
CA SER A 55 17.41 1.30 12.63
C SER A 55 17.24 0.95 11.16
N ASN A 56 17.94 -0.08 10.68
CA ASN A 56 17.78 -0.57 9.31
C ASN A 56 16.37 -1.11 9.07
N THR A 57 15.81 -1.80 10.06
CA THR A 57 14.42 -2.29 10.00
C THR A 57 13.44 -1.14 9.83
N ILE A 58 13.57 -0.08 10.64
CA ILE A 58 12.71 1.10 10.53
C ILE A 58 12.89 1.79 9.17
N GLY A 59 14.14 2.00 8.73
CA GLY A 59 14.41 2.61 7.43
C GLY A 59 13.77 1.84 6.27
N HIS A 60 13.84 0.52 6.30
CA HIS A 60 13.17 -0.34 5.32
C HIS A 60 11.64 -0.24 5.41
N LEU A 61 11.06 -0.31 6.61
CA LEU A 61 9.61 -0.17 6.82
C LEU A 61 9.08 1.18 6.30
N VAL A 62 9.83 2.27 6.53
CA VAL A 62 9.51 3.60 5.98
C VAL A 62 9.58 3.62 4.46
N ASN A 63 10.56 2.93 3.87
CA ASN A 63 10.71 2.89 2.43
C ASN A 63 9.55 2.13 1.77
N ILE A 64 9.19 0.95 2.28
CA ILE A 64 8.09 0.15 1.73
C ILE A 64 6.72 0.80 2.00
N HIS A 65 6.55 1.57 3.07
CA HIS A 65 5.32 2.35 3.32
C HIS A 65 4.96 3.33 2.20
N ARG A 66 5.96 3.74 1.40
CA ARG A 66 5.72 4.58 0.21
C ARG A 66 4.97 3.84 -0.91
N ALA A 67 5.04 2.50 -0.95
CA ALA A 67 4.46 1.66 -1.99
C ALA A 67 3.20 0.90 -1.54
N PHE A 68 3.00 0.72 -0.23
CA PHE A 68 1.91 -0.09 0.32
C PHE A 68 0.99 0.72 1.24
N SER A 69 -0.32 0.47 1.13
CA SER A 69 -1.32 1.13 1.98
C SER A 69 -1.21 0.70 3.44
N HIS A 70 -0.79 -0.54 3.67
CA HIS A 70 -0.57 -1.10 5.00
C HIS A 70 0.76 -1.85 5.03
N VAL A 71 1.54 -1.59 6.07
CA VAL A 71 2.82 -2.26 6.31
C VAL A 71 2.75 -2.95 7.65
N TYR A 72 3.21 -4.20 7.71
CA TYR A 72 3.27 -5.00 8.92
C TYR A 72 4.70 -5.44 9.18
N LEU A 73 5.13 -5.37 10.43
CA LEU A 73 6.36 -6.01 10.88
C LEU A 73 6.02 -7.36 11.52
N LEU A 74 6.45 -8.46 10.90
CA LEU A 74 6.49 -9.79 11.49
C LEU A 74 7.82 -9.97 12.24
N ALA A 75 7.77 -9.91 13.56
CA ALA A 75 8.98 -9.99 14.37
C ALA A 75 8.74 -10.62 15.75
N PRO A 76 9.82 -11.06 16.43
CA PRO A 76 9.74 -11.49 17.81
C PRO A 76 9.36 -10.31 18.73
N PRO A 77 8.67 -10.56 19.86
CA PRO A 77 8.24 -9.49 20.78
C PRO A 77 9.35 -8.52 21.19
N THR A 78 10.55 -9.03 21.43
CA THR A 78 11.70 -8.22 21.85
C THR A 78 12.19 -7.23 20.79
N LEU A 79 12.05 -7.54 19.50
CA LEU A 79 12.38 -6.58 18.44
C LEU A 79 11.26 -5.56 18.28
N ILE A 80 10.00 -5.99 18.40
CA ILE A 80 8.83 -5.12 18.34
C ILE A 80 8.90 -4.06 19.43
N GLU A 81 9.23 -4.42 20.67
CA GLU A 81 9.40 -3.48 21.77
C GLU A 81 10.48 -2.42 21.46
N LYS A 82 11.60 -2.83 20.85
CA LYS A 82 12.67 -1.92 20.45
C LYS A 82 12.22 -0.96 19.35
N VAL A 83 11.52 -1.47 18.33
CA VAL A 83 10.96 -0.66 17.24
C VAL A 83 9.94 0.31 17.79
N ASP A 84 8.98 -0.16 18.59
CA ASP A 84 7.93 0.65 19.23
C ASP A 84 8.53 1.76 20.12
N LYS A 85 9.59 1.48 20.89
CA LYS A 85 10.27 2.49 21.70
C LYS A 85 10.90 3.61 20.86
N ILE A 86 11.49 3.27 19.71
CA ILE A 86 12.08 4.27 18.80
C ILE A 86 10.96 5.06 18.11
N LEU A 87 9.91 4.39 17.64
CA LEU A 87 8.78 5.03 16.96
C LEU A 87 7.94 5.91 17.90
N LYS A 88 7.83 5.57 19.19
CA LYS A 88 7.20 6.46 20.20
C LYS A 88 7.91 7.81 20.35
N GLY A 89 9.20 7.89 20.01
CA GLY A 89 9.97 9.14 19.98
C GLY A 89 10.04 9.81 18.61
N ALA A 90 9.56 9.16 17.54
CA ALA A 90 9.72 9.59 16.15
C ALA A 90 8.36 9.75 15.45
N ARG A 91 8.13 10.88 14.77
CA ARG A 91 6.86 11.18 14.07
C ARG A 91 6.64 10.38 12.78
N VAL A 92 7.10 9.13 12.71
CA VAL A 92 7.28 8.40 11.46
C VAL A 92 6.54 7.06 11.56
N LEU A 93 5.53 6.87 10.71
CA LEU A 93 4.65 5.67 10.55
C LEU A 93 3.35 5.64 11.39
N PRO A 94 2.35 6.46 11.04
CA PRO A 94 1.03 6.40 11.68
C PRO A 94 0.23 5.11 11.43
N THR A 95 0.66 4.23 10.49
CA THR A 95 -0.10 3.01 10.12
C THR A 95 0.73 1.72 10.08
N LEU A 96 1.75 1.58 10.94
CA LEU A 96 2.47 0.30 11.09
C LEU A 96 1.61 -0.73 11.87
N GLY A 97 1.26 -1.83 11.21
CA GLY A 97 0.72 -3.02 11.84
C GLY A 97 1.83 -3.89 12.44
N ILE A 98 1.51 -4.68 13.46
CA ILE A 98 2.48 -5.57 14.11
C ILE A 98 1.97 -7.00 14.03
N ILE A 99 2.80 -7.91 13.57
CA ILE A 99 2.55 -9.36 13.62
C ILE A 99 3.61 -9.98 14.52
N THR A 100 3.17 -10.73 15.52
CA THR A 100 4.07 -11.40 16.47
C THR A 100 3.77 -12.89 16.47
N VAL A 101 4.81 -13.70 16.63
CA VAL A 101 4.63 -15.15 16.82
C VAL A 101 4.93 -15.47 18.27
N GLY A 102 3.94 -16.02 18.97
CA GLY A 102 4.08 -16.46 20.36
C GLY A 102 5.05 -17.65 20.49
N LYS A 103 5.53 -17.91 21.71
CA LYS A 103 6.45 -19.01 22.00
C LYS A 103 5.88 -20.40 21.62
N GLU A 104 4.57 -20.55 21.60
CA GLU A 104 3.85 -21.80 21.27
C GLU A 104 3.38 -21.87 19.79
N GLY A 105 3.82 -20.94 18.94
CA GLY A 105 3.41 -20.87 17.54
C GLY A 105 2.12 -20.09 17.17
N PRO A 106 1.30 -19.51 18.08
CA PRO A 106 0.18 -18.68 17.63
C PRO A 106 0.68 -17.36 17.04
N VAL A 107 0.14 -16.99 15.87
CA VAL A 107 0.39 -15.72 15.20
C VAL A 107 -0.62 -14.69 15.71
N TYR A 108 -0.13 -13.61 16.30
CA TYR A 108 -0.92 -12.49 16.78
C TYR A 108 -0.78 -11.32 15.81
N ILE A 109 -1.89 -10.88 15.22
CA ILE A 109 -1.92 -9.73 14.31
C ILE A 109 -2.57 -8.56 15.05
N LYS A 110 -1.77 -7.54 15.35
CA LYS A 110 -2.25 -6.25 15.80
C LYS A 110 -2.43 -5.34 14.58
N LYS A 111 -3.69 -5.13 14.20
CA LYS A 111 -4.05 -4.25 13.08
C LYS A 111 -3.57 -2.81 13.35
N PRO A 112 -3.16 -2.07 12.30
CA PRO A 112 -2.91 -0.65 12.42
C PRO A 112 -4.19 0.04 12.89
N SER A 113 -4.13 0.73 14.03
CA SER A 113 -5.25 1.50 14.55
C SER A 113 -5.14 2.91 13.99
N PRO A 114 -6.17 3.45 13.32
CA PRO A 114 -6.19 4.86 12.95
C PRO A 114 -6.11 5.75 14.21
N ASP A 115 -6.58 5.26 15.35
CA ASP A 115 -6.73 6.00 16.62
C ASP A 115 -5.46 6.12 17.46
N ARG A 116 -4.32 5.56 17.04
CA ARG A 116 -3.07 5.65 17.82
C ARG A 116 -2.13 6.79 17.41
N TYR A 117 -2.40 7.48 16.31
CA TYR A 117 -1.62 8.62 15.84
C TYR A 117 -2.49 9.67 15.14
N TYR A 118 -3.55 10.15 15.80
CA TYR A 118 -4.13 11.44 15.42
C TYR A 118 -3.31 12.56 16.06
N PHE A 119 -2.62 13.34 15.25
CA PHE A 119 -2.34 14.73 15.61
C PHE A 119 -3.33 15.62 14.86
N ASN A 120 -3.79 16.66 15.57
CA ASN A 120 -4.52 17.79 15.04
C ASN A 120 -3.89 18.30 13.72
N LYS A 121 -4.74 18.84 12.84
CA LYS A 121 -4.43 19.36 11.50
C LYS A 121 -3.01 19.96 11.39
N PRO A 122 -2.22 19.61 10.36
CA PRO A 122 -0.87 20.14 10.21
C PRO A 122 -0.90 21.61 9.79
N GLU A 123 -0.13 22.45 10.50
CA GLU A 123 0.41 23.66 9.89
C GLU A 123 1.29 23.27 8.70
N GLU A 124 1.09 23.97 7.58
CA GLU A 124 1.76 23.71 6.31
C GLU A 124 3.29 23.86 6.43
N VAL A 125 3.99 22.74 6.61
CA VAL A 125 5.43 22.69 6.37
C VAL A 125 5.66 22.68 4.86
N LYS A 126 5.92 23.88 4.31
CA LYS A 126 6.38 24.10 2.93
C LYS A 126 7.74 23.42 2.72
N THR A 127 7.72 22.15 2.32
CA THR A 127 8.91 21.45 1.84
C THR A 127 9.03 21.64 0.33
N LYS A 128 10.14 22.26 -0.07
CA LYS A 128 10.52 22.52 -1.46
C LYS A 128 10.60 21.21 -2.26
N SER A 129 10.12 21.30 -3.49
CA SER A 129 9.91 20.28 -4.51
C SER A 129 11.15 19.47 -4.89
N ILE A 130 11.14 18.15 -4.65
CA ILE A 130 11.87 17.14 -5.45
C ILE A 130 11.02 15.84 -5.42
N TYR A 131 10.34 15.52 -6.53
CA TYR A 131 9.67 14.24 -6.86
C TYR A 131 8.69 13.62 -5.83
N LYS A 132 7.38 13.90 -5.98
CA LYS A 132 6.29 13.04 -5.45
C LYS A 132 5.90 11.99 -6.49
N ALA A 133 6.74 10.98 -6.70
CA ALA A 133 6.35 9.79 -7.45
C ALA A 133 5.52 8.88 -6.52
N HIS A 134 4.20 9.00 -6.61
CA HIS A 134 3.29 7.99 -6.06
C HIS A 134 3.44 6.71 -6.91
N HIS A 135 4.28 5.77 -6.47
CA HIS A 135 4.31 4.43 -7.07
C HIS A 135 3.08 3.65 -6.60
N LEU A 136 1.95 3.94 -7.24
CA LEU A 136 0.78 3.07 -7.18
C LEU A 136 1.16 1.80 -7.96
N ILE A 137 1.21 0.64 -7.29
CA ILE A 137 1.21 -0.65 -8.01
C ILE A 137 -0.14 -0.71 -8.75
N LEU A 138 -0.10 -0.53 -10.07
CA LEU A 138 -1.26 -0.63 -10.94
C LEU A 138 -1.51 -2.12 -11.18
N ASN A 139 -2.66 -2.61 -10.73
CA ASN A 139 -3.09 -3.95 -11.09
C ASN A 139 -3.60 -3.97 -12.55
N ALA A 140 -3.83 -5.16 -13.11
CA ALA A 140 -4.26 -5.31 -14.50
C ALA A 140 -5.51 -4.46 -14.83
N THR A 141 -6.48 -4.40 -13.91
CA THR A 141 -7.68 -3.57 -14.05
C THR A 141 -7.36 -2.07 -14.08
N ASP A 142 -6.49 -1.59 -13.19
CA ASP A 142 -6.08 -0.18 -13.18
C ASP A 142 -5.36 0.19 -14.50
N LYS A 143 -4.52 -0.71 -15.03
CA LYS A 143 -3.84 -0.54 -16.32
C LYS A 143 -4.82 -0.50 -17.49
N GLU A 144 -5.79 -1.39 -17.51
CA GLU A 144 -6.86 -1.44 -18.51
C GLU A 144 -7.68 -0.14 -18.53
N ILE A 145 -8.11 0.35 -17.36
CA ILE A 145 -8.81 1.63 -17.24
C ILE A 145 -7.97 2.77 -17.84
N LEU A 146 -6.68 2.82 -17.52
CA LEU A 146 -5.78 3.86 -18.02
C LEU A 146 -5.57 3.77 -19.53
N GLN A 147 -5.54 2.57 -20.12
CA GLN A 147 -5.51 2.41 -21.58
C GLN A 147 -6.74 3.04 -22.22
N HIS A 148 -7.94 2.84 -21.67
CA HIS A 148 -9.15 3.46 -22.22
C HIS A 148 -9.17 4.99 -22.05
N PHE A 149 -8.65 5.52 -20.94
CA PHE A 149 -8.55 6.98 -20.76
C PHE A 149 -7.55 7.67 -21.71
N LYS A 150 -6.68 6.92 -22.41
CA LYS A 150 -5.78 7.49 -23.44
C LYS A 150 -6.55 7.94 -24.67
N GLU A 151 -7.62 7.24 -25.00
CA GLU A 151 -8.39 7.49 -26.21
C GLU A 151 -9.40 8.61 -25.98
N ILE A 152 -10.17 8.49 -24.90
CA ILE A 152 -11.26 9.41 -24.58
C ILE A 152 -11.40 9.65 -23.07
N PRO A 153 -11.91 10.81 -22.67
CA PRO A 153 -12.39 11.00 -21.30
C PRO A 153 -13.57 10.07 -20.99
N LEU A 154 -13.65 9.56 -19.77
CA LEU A 154 -14.70 8.63 -19.34
C LEU A 154 -15.36 9.08 -18.03
N THR A 155 -16.63 8.75 -17.90
CA THR A 155 -17.42 8.84 -16.67
C THR A 155 -17.31 7.55 -15.84
N VAL A 156 -17.80 7.60 -14.60
CA VAL A 156 -17.89 6.40 -13.74
C VAL A 156 -18.74 5.31 -14.39
N ALA A 157 -19.82 5.68 -15.08
CA ALA A 157 -20.72 4.74 -15.74
C ALA A 157 -20.06 4.01 -16.91
N GLU A 158 -19.28 4.73 -17.71
CA GLU A 158 -18.53 4.15 -18.81
C GLU A 158 -17.43 3.22 -18.30
N VAL A 159 -16.69 3.62 -17.26
CA VAL A 159 -15.71 2.73 -16.61
C VAL A 159 -16.39 1.48 -16.03
N SER A 160 -17.57 1.61 -15.44
CA SER A 160 -18.36 0.47 -14.95
C SER A 160 -18.71 -0.51 -16.06
N LYS A 161 -19.11 0.00 -17.22
CA LYS A 161 -19.47 -0.78 -18.40
C LYS A 161 -18.25 -1.47 -19.01
N THR A 162 -17.14 -0.74 -19.17
CA THR A 162 -15.89 -1.27 -19.73
C THR A 162 -15.35 -2.43 -18.90
N LEU A 163 -15.37 -2.32 -17.57
CA LEU A 163 -14.84 -3.34 -16.68
C LEU A 163 -15.81 -4.48 -16.36
N GLY A 164 -17.06 -4.42 -16.84
CA GLY A 164 -18.11 -5.36 -16.43
C GLY A 164 -18.32 -5.39 -14.91
N THR A 165 -18.19 -4.24 -14.24
CA THR A 165 -18.26 -4.14 -12.77
C THR A 165 -19.41 -3.24 -12.31
N THR A 166 -19.63 -3.14 -11.00
CA THR A 166 -20.66 -2.27 -10.42
C THR A 166 -20.20 -0.81 -10.33
N MET A 167 -21.16 0.13 -10.36
CA MET A 167 -20.89 1.57 -10.22
C MET A 167 -20.03 1.92 -8.99
N PRO A 168 -20.27 1.36 -7.78
CA PRO A 168 -19.42 1.61 -6.62
C PRO A 168 -17.97 1.11 -6.80
N ASN A 169 -17.76 0.01 -7.52
CA ASN A 169 -16.42 -0.52 -7.78
C ASN A 169 -15.68 0.36 -8.79
N ALA A 170 -16.34 0.76 -9.88
CA ALA A 170 -15.80 1.70 -10.86
C ALA A 170 -15.45 3.05 -10.19
N TYR A 171 -16.33 3.55 -9.32
CA TYR A 171 -16.09 4.77 -8.56
C TYR A 171 -14.85 4.67 -7.67
N ARG A 172 -14.69 3.56 -6.92
CA ARG A 172 -13.51 3.32 -6.08
C ARG A 172 -12.21 3.32 -6.89
N ARG A 173 -12.23 2.75 -8.11
CA ARG A 173 -11.09 2.71 -9.03
C ARG A 173 -10.75 4.11 -9.56
N ILE A 174 -11.74 4.87 -10.03
CA ILE A 174 -11.53 6.27 -10.44
C ILE A 174 -10.97 7.11 -9.28
N LEU A 175 -11.51 6.96 -8.07
CA LEU A 175 -11.03 7.70 -6.90
C LEU A 175 -9.57 7.35 -6.58
N ARG A 176 -9.20 6.07 -6.69
CA ARG A 176 -7.82 5.59 -6.54
C ARG A 176 -6.88 6.22 -7.58
N LEU A 177 -7.23 6.18 -8.87
CA LEU A 177 -6.43 6.77 -9.95
C LEU A 177 -6.34 8.31 -9.85
N LYS A 178 -7.42 8.98 -9.43
CA LYS A 178 -7.45 10.43 -9.18
C LYS A 178 -6.55 10.83 -8.00
N ARG A 179 -6.60 10.08 -6.89
CA ARG A 179 -5.69 10.28 -5.74
C ARG A 179 -4.23 10.07 -6.10
N ALA A 180 -3.96 9.14 -7.02
CA ALA A 180 -2.63 8.90 -7.59
C ALA A 180 -2.18 9.99 -8.57
N LYS A 181 -3.04 10.97 -8.88
CA LYS A 181 -2.80 12.03 -9.88
C LYS A 181 -2.52 11.49 -11.28
N LEU A 182 -3.06 10.32 -11.61
CA LEU A 182 -2.97 9.74 -12.97
C LEU A 182 -4.09 10.25 -13.87
N ILE A 183 -5.24 10.56 -13.27
CA ILE A 183 -6.38 11.17 -13.95
C ILE A 183 -6.87 12.42 -13.22
N GLU A 184 -7.45 13.35 -13.96
CA GLU A 184 -8.10 14.56 -13.47
C GLU A 184 -9.56 14.63 -13.92
N GLU A 185 -10.37 15.40 -13.20
CA GLU A 185 -11.77 15.62 -13.52
C GLU A 185 -11.89 16.76 -14.53
N LEU A 186 -12.59 16.51 -15.65
CA LEU A 186 -12.92 17.47 -16.68
C LEU A 186 -14.24 18.16 -16.35
N THR A 187 -14.30 19.03 -15.35
CA THR A 187 -15.30 20.13 -15.21
C THR A 187 -15.31 20.74 -13.81
N ASP A 188 -15.75 21.99 -13.75
CA ASP A 188 -15.95 22.80 -12.56
C ASP A 188 -17.16 22.31 -11.74
N GLY A 189 -17.00 21.22 -10.99
CA GLY A 189 -17.79 20.81 -9.81
C GLY A 189 -19.32 20.62 -9.91
N SER A 190 -19.98 21.07 -10.99
CA SER A 190 -21.41 21.37 -11.06
C SER A 190 -22.16 20.59 -12.15
N VAL A 191 -21.45 19.90 -13.05
CA VAL A 191 -22.04 19.10 -14.13
C VAL A 191 -21.92 17.61 -13.80
N TYR A 192 -23.05 16.90 -13.79
CA TYR A 192 -23.13 15.44 -13.68
C TYR A 192 -23.62 14.84 -15.00
N PRO A 193 -23.10 13.67 -15.42
CA PRO A 193 -22.06 12.88 -14.77
C PRO A 193 -20.66 13.51 -14.90
N LYS A 194 -19.84 13.36 -13.87
CA LYS A 194 -18.44 13.80 -13.86
C LYS A 194 -17.63 12.97 -14.84
N THR A 195 -16.83 13.66 -15.65
CA THR A 195 -15.94 13.05 -16.64
C THR A 195 -14.49 13.17 -16.17
N TYR A 196 -13.67 12.16 -16.45
CA TYR A 196 -12.28 12.10 -16.06
C TYR A 196 -11.39 11.87 -17.29
N LYS A 197 -10.14 12.34 -17.25
CA LYS A 197 -9.13 12.09 -18.28
C LYS A 197 -7.74 11.89 -17.66
N ILE A 198 -6.79 11.37 -18.42
CA ILE A 198 -5.38 11.37 -18.00
C ILE A 198 -4.87 12.80 -17.77
N VAL A 199 -4.11 12.98 -16.69
CA VAL A 199 -3.45 14.27 -16.42
C VAL A 199 -2.46 14.56 -17.56
N PRO A 200 -2.50 15.77 -18.15
CA PRO A 200 -1.61 16.13 -19.25
C PRO A 200 -0.12 15.95 -18.90
N ASN A 201 0.69 15.61 -19.90
CA ASN A 201 2.15 15.43 -19.80
C ASN A 201 2.62 14.25 -18.93
N LEU A 202 1.71 13.36 -18.50
CA LEU A 202 2.12 12.08 -17.92
C LEU A 202 2.65 11.15 -19.01
N LYS A 203 3.80 10.53 -18.74
CA LYS A 203 4.31 9.41 -19.52
C LYS A 203 3.55 8.13 -19.18
N ILE A 204 2.27 8.09 -19.53
CA ILE A 204 1.35 7.05 -19.09
C ILE A 204 1.77 5.65 -19.61
N ASP A 205 2.39 5.59 -20.78
CA ASP A 205 2.90 4.35 -21.36
C ASP A 205 4.03 3.73 -20.53
N GLU A 206 4.98 4.56 -20.07
CA GLU A 206 6.02 4.10 -19.16
C GLU A 206 5.39 3.56 -17.87
N ILE A 207 4.38 4.24 -17.33
CA ILE A 207 3.69 3.85 -16.09
C ILE A 207 2.92 2.52 -16.25
N ILE A 208 2.22 2.32 -17.37
CA ILE A 208 1.46 1.09 -17.65
C ILE A 208 2.40 -0.11 -17.89
N SER A 209 3.54 0.13 -18.55
CA SER A 209 4.56 -0.89 -18.85
C SER A 209 5.36 -1.38 -17.65
N LEU A 210 5.20 -0.75 -16.48
CA LEU A 210 5.82 -1.24 -15.25
C LEU A 210 5.15 -2.55 -14.85
N ASP A 211 5.79 -3.67 -15.19
CA ASP A 211 5.43 -4.98 -14.64
C ASP A 211 5.86 -5.06 -13.18
N VAL A 212 4.91 -5.40 -12.33
CA VAL A 212 5.09 -5.71 -10.91
C VAL A 212 4.66 -7.15 -10.69
#